data_AF-A7SGI9-F1
#
_entry.id   AF-A7SGI9-F1
#
_cell.length_a   1.000
_cell.length_b   1.000
_cell.length_c   1.000
_cell.angle_alpha   90.00
_cell.angle_beta   90.00
_cell.angle_gamma   90.00
#
_symmetry.space_group_name_H-M   'P 1'
#
loop_
_entity.id
_entity.type
_entity.pdbx_description
1 polymer ?
#
loop_
_entity_poly.entity_id
_entity_poly.type
_entity_poly.pdbx_seq_one_letter_code
_entity_poly.pdbx_strand_id
1 'polypeptide(L)'
;TQGKIAFGNRLFETTLGIQFESAVGIYTTTQPNSSVDQFMHLVKCNGRNVRVMLFPSPGYNGPRDEEALQRFFYPLDYQEMAVTKPLVPGQLRIHTGLDIKFDFENEASLDILFSKNQETRAVHVCVGAGSHIGVYQPWTVNDYGYTTSVVTKLLNVDASTSMSFRNLFEADTLDLAFHMSFPRVWNQTQHWSCDVNVHKVTWYFIFSHKWYFQELLEDWSVNYRPDLLTFVPYEWQFNIVLHDFEMIWIANEHNWIECSSNPRQKTYRPTLDKMV
;
A
#
# COMPACT_ATOMS: atom_id res chain seq x y z
N THR A 1 -10.81 0.83 26.00
CA THR A 1 -10.38 2.23 25.84
C THR A 1 -9.67 2.34 24.52
N GLN A 2 -10.28 2.95 23.49
CA GLN A 2 -9.66 3.09 22.17
C GLN A 2 -8.47 4.06 22.25
N GLY A 3 -7.33 3.66 21.69
CA GLY A 3 -6.13 4.48 21.57
C GLY A 3 -5.90 4.91 20.12
N LYS A 4 -5.28 6.08 19.95
CA LYS A 4 -4.92 6.61 18.62
C LYS A 4 -3.49 7.14 18.67
N ILE A 5 -2.69 6.78 17.68
CA ILE A 5 -1.35 7.29 17.43
C ILE A 5 -1.37 7.94 16.05
N ALA A 6 -0.81 9.13 15.91
CA ALA A 6 -0.75 9.84 14.64
C ALA A 6 0.70 10.23 14.33
N PHE A 7 1.17 9.83 13.16
CA PHE A 7 2.46 10.19 12.61
C PHE A 7 2.22 11.13 11.44
N GLY A 8 2.49 12.41 11.65
CA GLY A 8 2.29 13.45 10.65
C GLY A 8 3.19 14.63 10.91
N ASN A 9 3.50 15.36 9.85
CA ASN A 9 4.23 16.62 9.92
C ASN A 9 3.38 17.72 9.29
N ARG A 10 3.61 18.98 9.67
CA ARG A 10 2.97 20.17 9.07
C ARG A 10 3.31 20.35 7.59
N LEU A 11 4.33 19.65 7.10
CA LEU A 11 4.80 19.68 5.72
C LEU A 11 4.13 18.63 4.83
N PHE A 12 3.47 17.61 5.40
CA PHE A 12 2.79 16.57 4.65
C PHE A 12 1.28 16.75 4.74
N GLU A 13 0.60 16.65 3.60
CA GLU A 13 -0.86 16.78 3.47
C GLU A 13 -1.60 15.68 4.21
N THR A 14 -0.99 14.50 4.30
CA THR A 14 -1.56 13.32 4.94
C THR A 14 -0.78 12.96 6.20
N THR A 15 -1.54 12.61 7.25
CA THR A 15 -1.06 12.08 8.52
C THR A 15 -1.45 10.61 8.59
N LEU A 16 -0.47 9.75 8.88
CA LEU A 16 -0.70 8.34 9.17
C LEU A 16 -1.28 8.21 10.58
N GLY A 17 -2.56 7.88 10.66
CA GLY A 17 -3.26 7.57 11.90
C GLY A 17 -3.34 6.05 12.11
N ILE A 18 -2.92 5.59 13.28
CA ILE A 18 -3.12 4.23 13.76
C ILE A 18 -4.11 4.28 14.91
N GLN A 19 -5.27 3.64 14.76
CA GLN A 19 -6.26 3.50 15.82
C GLN A 19 -6.30 2.05 16.28
N PHE A 20 -6.51 1.80 17.56
CA PHE A 20 -6.62 0.45 18.10
C PHE A 20 -7.63 0.40 19.24
N GLU A 21 -8.30 -0.73 19.40
CA GLU A 21 -9.30 -0.93 20.45
C GLU A 21 -8.65 -1.12 21.83
N SER A 22 -7.56 -1.88 21.84
CA SER A 22 -6.64 -2.04 22.96
C SER A 22 -5.26 -2.32 22.40
N ALA A 23 -4.22 -1.85 23.09
CA ALA A 23 -2.86 -2.23 22.76
C ALA A 23 -1.99 -2.27 24.01
N VAL A 24 -1.08 -3.23 24.06
CA VAL A 24 -0.05 -3.35 25.09
C VAL A 24 1.29 -3.14 24.42
N GLY A 25 1.93 -2.03 24.78
CA GLY A 25 3.24 -1.65 24.29
C GLY A 25 4.32 -1.87 25.34
N ILE A 26 5.43 -2.48 24.95
CA ILE A 26 6.66 -2.53 25.73
C ILE A 26 7.67 -1.63 25.03
N TYR A 27 8.06 -0.56 25.71
CA TYR A 27 9.18 0.28 25.31
C TYR A 27 10.48 -0.26 25.89
N THR A 28 11.47 -0.49 25.03
CA THR A 28 12.79 -0.99 25.40
C THR A 28 13.87 -0.19 24.68
N THR A 29 15.04 -0.13 25.28
CA THR A 29 16.27 0.32 24.61
C THR A 29 17.11 -0.90 24.27
N THR A 30 17.48 -1.05 23.01
CA THR A 30 18.35 -2.14 22.53
C THR A 30 19.70 -1.60 22.10
N GLN A 31 20.65 -2.51 21.82
CA GLN A 31 21.91 -2.12 21.21
C GLN A 31 21.62 -1.45 19.86
N PRO A 32 22.27 -0.33 19.56
CA PRO A 32 22.04 0.37 18.32
C PRO A 32 22.63 -0.39 17.13
N ASN A 33 21.95 -0.30 15.99
CA ASN A 33 22.49 -0.80 14.71
C ASN A 33 23.62 0.08 14.18
N SER A 34 23.67 1.35 14.61
CA SER A 34 24.74 2.28 14.26
C SER A 34 25.78 2.31 15.37
N SER A 35 27.07 2.23 15.00
CA SER A 35 28.19 2.42 15.92
C SER A 35 28.26 3.83 16.53
N VAL A 36 27.45 4.75 16.01
CA VAL A 36 27.38 6.15 16.45
C VAL A 36 26.28 6.35 17.49
N ASP A 37 25.28 5.47 17.56
CA ASP A 37 24.19 5.58 18.52
C ASP A 37 24.58 4.93 19.86
N GLN A 38 23.99 5.37 20.97
CA GLN A 38 24.20 4.76 22.29
C GLN A 38 23.16 3.66 22.58
N PHE A 39 21.92 3.86 22.11
CA PHE A 39 20.81 2.94 22.26
C PHE A 39 19.82 3.16 21.12
N MET A 40 19.16 2.09 20.70
CA MET A 40 18.00 2.14 19.80
C MET A 40 16.74 2.05 20.64
N HIS A 41 15.77 2.93 20.40
CA HIS A 41 14.46 2.86 21.05
C HIS A 41 13.54 1.93 20.26
N LEU A 42 13.06 0.89 20.93
CA LEU A 42 12.17 -0.12 20.36
C LEU A 42 10.85 -0.11 21.12
N VAL A 43 9.77 0.17 20.41
CA VAL A 43 8.40 -0.01 20.93
C VAL A 43 7.82 -1.25 20.27
N LYS A 44 7.67 -2.33 21.03
CA LYS A 44 6.91 -3.51 20.59
C LYS A 44 5.48 -3.38 21.08
N CYS A 45 4.52 -3.37 20.18
CA CYS A 45 3.11 -3.16 20.51
C CYS A 45 2.28 -4.32 19.99
N ASN A 46 1.55 -5.01 20.87
CA ASN A 46 0.52 -5.96 20.47
C ASN A 46 -0.85 -5.25 20.61
N GLY A 47 -1.52 -5.04 19.48
CA GLY A 47 -2.78 -4.30 19.40
C GLY A 47 -3.92 -5.15 18.84
N ARG A 48 -5.13 -4.95 19.35
CA ARG A 48 -6.36 -5.55 18.83
C ARG A 48 -7.12 -4.55 17.96
N ASN A 49 -7.61 -5.03 16.82
CA ASN A 49 -8.45 -4.27 15.89
C ASN A 49 -7.75 -2.96 15.46
N VAL A 50 -6.52 -3.11 14.97
CA VAL A 50 -5.67 -1.99 14.54
C VAL A 50 -6.17 -1.50 13.19
N ARG A 51 -6.63 -0.25 13.14
CA ARG A 51 -7.04 0.43 11.93
C ARG A 51 -6.00 1.47 11.56
N VAL A 52 -5.32 1.27 10.43
CA VAL A 52 -4.38 2.24 9.86
C VAL A 52 -5.11 3.05 8.79
N MET A 53 -5.05 4.36 8.90
CA MET A 53 -5.74 5.29 8.00
C MET A 53 -4.84 6.47 7.71
N LEU A 54 -4.85 6.93 6.46
CA LEU A 54 -4.29 8.23 6.10
C LEU A 54 -5.41 9.27 6.20
N PHE A 55 -5.17 10.35 6.94
CA PHE A 55 -6.11 11.45 7.09
C PHE A 55 -5.47 12.77 6.71
N PRO A 56 -6.23 13.76 6.21
CA PRO A 56 -5.71 15.11 6.04
C PRO A 56 -5.10 15.63 7.34
N SER A 57 -3.85 16.09 7.29
CA SER A 57 -3.08 16.50 8.46
C SER A 57 -3.71 17.75 9.10
N PRO A 58 -4.21 17.70 10.36
CA PRO A 58 -4.99 18.79 10.97
C PRO A 58 -4.25 20.13 11.09
N GLY A 59 -2.91 20.09 11.12
CA GLY A 59 -2.03 21.26 11.21
C GLY A 59 -1.21 21.50 9.95
N TYR A 60 -1.61 20.90 8.82
CA TYR A 60 -1.05 21.25 7.52
C TYR A 60 -1.43 22.69 7.18
N ASN A 61 -0.43 23.55 7.12
CA ASN A 61 -0.59 24.96 6.78
C ASN A 61 -0.39 25.22 5.28
N GLY A 62 -0.24 24.16 4.48
CA GLY A 62 -0.21 24.27 3.03
C GLY A 62 -1.62 24.35 2.44
N PRO A 63 -1.77 24.87 1.22
CA PRO A 63 -3.06 24.99 0.55
C PRO A 63 -3.61 23.59 0.21
N ARG A 64 -4.88 23.31 0.52
CA ARG A 64 -5.52 22.01 0.26
C ARG A 64 -6.26 21.92 -1.08
N ASP A 65 -6.45 23.03 -1.78
CA ASP A 65 -7.35 23.09 -2.96
C ASP A 65 -6.89 24.03 -4.09
N GLU A 66 -5.68 24.58 -4.06
CA GLU A 66 -5.14 25.33 -5.20
C GLU A 66 -3.69 24.95 -5.46
N GLU A 67 -3.50 23.80 -6.10
CA GLU A 67 -2.21 23.34 -6.62
C GLU A 67 -1.52 24.44 -7.46
N ALA A 68 -2.30 25.29 -8.15
CA ALA A 68 -1.79 26.43 -8.91
C ALA A 68 -1.19 27.54 -8.02
N LEU A 69 -1.85 27.94 -6.93
CA LEU A 69 -1.28 28.92 -5.99
C LEU A 69 -0.12 28.32 -5.18
N GLN A 70 -0.20 27.04 -4.83
CA GLN A 70 0.90 26.36 -4.15
C GLN A 70 2.14 26.28 -5.03
N ARG A 71 2.00 25.87 -6.30
CA ARG A 71 3.09 25.89 -7.28
C ARG A 71 3.59 27.31 -7.56
N PHE A 72 2.75 28.33 -7.40
CA PHE A 72 3.16 29.72 -7.53
C PHE A 72 4.04 30.17 -6.36
N PHE A 73 3.68 29.83 -5.11
CA PHE A 73 4.45 30.23 -3.91
C PHE A 73 5.61 29.28 -3.57
N TYR A 74 5.51 28.02 -3.96
CA TYR A 74 6.49 26.95 -3.77
C TYR A 74 6.63 26.19 -5.08
N PRO A 75 7.30 26.78 -6.09
CA PRO A 75 7.51 26.11 -7.36
C PRO A 75 8.29 24.82 -7.16
N LEU A 76 7.98 23.82 -8.00
CA LEU A 76 8.77 22.61 -8.10
C LEU A 76 10.23 23.02 -8.35
N ASP A 77 11.12 22.59 -7.47
CA ASP A 77 12.53 22.88 -7.61
C ASP A 77 13.07 21.97 -8.72
N TYR A 78 13.16 22.50 -9.94
CA TYR A 78 13.71 21.82 -11.13
C TYR A 78 15.23 21.64 -11.06
N GLN A 79 15.76 21.53 -9.85
CA GLN A 79 17.18 21.39 -9.57
C GLN A 79 17.52 19.92 -9.35
N GLU A 80 18.75 19.56 -9.67
CA GLU A 80 19.26 18.23 -9.38
C GLU A 80 19.40 18.05 -7.87
N MET A 81 18.93 16.91 -7.37
CA MET A 81 19.08 16.58 -5.95
C MET A 81 20.56 16.47 -5.58
N ALA A 82 20.95 17.20 -4.53
CA ALA A 82 22.29 17.16 -3.99
C ALA A 82 22.55 15.82 -3.30
N VAL A 83 23.68 15.19 -3.62
CA VAL A 83 24.12 13.95 -2.96
C VAL A 83 24.32 14.21 -1.48
N THR A 84 23.71 13.36 -0.64
CA THR A 84 23.87 13.46 0.79
C THR A 84 25.26 12.95 1.17
N LYS A 85 26.13 13.87 1.58
CA LYS A 85 27.50 13.53 2.00
C LYS A 85 27.48 12.79 3.34
N PRO A 86 28.40 11.82 3.56
CA PRO A 86 28.55 11.21 4.87
C PRO A 86 28.93 12.28 5.90
N LEU A 87 28.31 12.19 7.08
CA LEU A 87 28.57 13.13 8.17
C LEU A 87 30.03 13.02 8.64
N VAL A 88 30.66 14.18 8.83
CA VAL A 88 32.01 14.28 9.41
C VAL A 88 31.88 14.38 10.94
N PRO A 89 32.80 13.79 11.73
CA PRO A 89 32.79 13.93 13.19
C PRO A 89 32.67 15.40 13.62
N GLY A 90 31.66 15.69 14.46
CA GLY A 90 31.35 17.05 14.94
C GLY A 90 30.09 17.68 14.30
N GLN A 91 29.53 17.09 13.25
CA GLN A 91 28.26 17.53 12.66
C GLN A 91 27.04 16.92 13.37
N LEU A 92 25.90 17.61 13.28
CA LEU A 92 24.62 17.12 13.81
C LEU A 92 24.14 15.90 13.02
N ARG A 93 23.49 14.96 13.73
CA ARG A 93 22.91 13.77 13.09
C ARG A 93 21.78 14.16 12.15
N ILE A 94 21.68 13.43 11.04
CA ILE A 94 20.58 13.52 10.08
C ILE A 94 19.86 12.17 10.03
N HIS A 95 18.55 12.20 9.85
CA HIS A 95 17.77 10.98 9.66
C HIS A 95 18.02 10.43 8.25
N THR A 96 18.43 9.17 8.14
CA THR A 96 18.89 8.58 6.87
C THR A 96 17.78 7.91 6.07
N GLY A 97 16.70 7.51 6.74
CA GLY A 97 15.53 6.90 6.13
C GLY A 97 14.52 6.42 7.18
N LEU A 98 13.40 5.90 6.68
CA LEU A 98 12.27 5.39 7.43
C LEU A 98 12.07 3.91 7.05
N ASP A 99 12.17 3.02 8.03
CA ASP A 99 11.93 1.58 7.90
C ASP A 99 10.69 1.21 8.74
N ILE A 100 9.63 0.79 8.08
CA ILE A 100 8.36 0.37 8.70
C ILE A 100 8.15 -1.10 8.39
N LYS A 101 7.96 -1.92 9.43
CA LYS A 101 7.68 -3.36 9.29
C LYS A 101 6.41 -3.72 10.06
N PHE A 102 5.51 -4.42 9.39
CA PHE A 102 4.32 -5.02 9.97
C PHE A 102 4.49 -6.53 9.92
N ASP A 103 4.50 -7.16 11.09
CA ASP A 103 4.53 -8.61 11.25
C ASP A 103 3.20 -9.06 11.85
N PHE A 104 2.49 -9.94 11.15
CA PHE A 104 1.17 -10.42 11.56
C PHE A 104 1.33 -11.75 12.30
N GLU A 105 1.26 -11.74 13.63
CA GLU A 105 1.33 -12.97 14.45
C GLU A 105 0.09 -13.86 14.27
N ASN A 106 -1.07 -13.26 13.99
CA ASN A 106 -2.35 -13.92 13.80
C ASN A 106 -2.98 -13.51 12.46
N GLU A 107 -4.06 -14.18 12.09
CA GLU A 107 -4.89 -13.78 10.95
C GLU A 107 -5.36 -12.31 11.10
N ALA A 108 -5.26 -11.55 10.00
CA ALA A 108 -5.59 -10.15 9.95
C ALA A 108 -6.42 -9.82 8.71
N SER A 109 -7.33 -8.86 8.86
CA SER A 109 -8.14 -8.32 7.76
C SER A 109 -7.69 -6.89 7.43
N LEU A 110 -7.32 -6.66 6.18
CA LEU A 110 -6.97 -5.38 5.59
C LEU A 110 -8.12 -4.92 4.69
N ASP A 111 -8.74 -3.79 5.05
CA ASP A 111 -9.80 -3.18 4.25
C ASP A 111 -9.25 -1.97 3.48
N ILE A 112 -9.32 -2.02 2.16
CA ILE A 112 -8.98 -0.91 1.26
C ILE A 112 -10.29 -0.19 0.93
N LEU A 113 -10.50 0.97 1.54
CA LEU A 113 -11.72 1.76 1.38
C LEU A 113 -11.55 2.81 0.29
N PHE A 114 -12.57 2.98 -0.54
CA PHE A 114 -12.65 4.06 -1.54
C PHE A 114 -14.11 4.53 -1.67
N SER A 115 -14.30 5.76 -2.15
CA SER A 115 -15.63 6.36 -2.25
C SER A 115 -15.97 6.74 -3.68
N LYS A 116 -17.18 6.39 -4.13
CA LYS A 116 -17.73 6.86 -5.40
C LYS A 116 -19.17 7.29 -5.19
N ASN A 117 -19.53 8.49 -5.64
CA ASN A 117 -20.89 9.02 -5.57
C ASN A 117 -21.52 8.95 -4.16
N GLN A 118 -20.74 9.24 -3.11
CA GLN A 118 -21.17 9.16 -1.70
C GLN A 118 -21.44 7.74 -1.16
N GLU A 119 -21.14 6.69 -1.92
CA GLU A 119 -21.10 5.31 -1.43
C GLU A 119 -19.66 4.89 -1.10
N THR A 120 -19.47 4.33 0.10
CA THR A 120 -18.20 3.71 0.50
C THR A 120 -18.14 2.28 -0.02
N ARG A 121 -17.10 1.97 -0.79
CA ARG A 121 -16.78 0.65 -1.31
C ARG A 121 -15.49 0.14 -0.67
N ALA A 122 -15.32 -1.17 -0.65
CA ALA A 122 -14.20 -1.81 0.04
C ALA A 122 -13.68 -3.05 -0.69
N VAL A 123 -12.36 -3.16 -0.80
CA VAL A 123 -11.67 -4.44 -1.04
C VAL A 123 -11.22 -4.98 0.30
N HIS A 124 -11.76 -6.13 0.68
CA HIS A 124 -11.45 -6.84 1.91
C HIS A 124 -10.36 -7.88 1.60
N VAL A 125 -9.24 -7.82 2.29
CA VAL A 125 -8.12 -8.75 2.13
C VAL A 125 -7.82 -9.39 3.48
N CYS A 126 -8.10 -10.68 3.61
CA CYS A 126 -7.69 -11.48 4.75
C CYS A 126 -6.32 -12.08 4.49
N VAL A 127 -5.44 -12.02 5.50
CA VAL A 127 -4.09 -12.58 5.46
C VAL A 127 -3.87 -13.45 6.69
N GLY A 128 -3.23 -14.60 6.48
CA GLY A 128 -2.90 -15.56 7.52
C GLY A 128 -1.74 -15.12 8.42
N ALA A 129 -1.64 -15.80 9.56
CA ALA A 129 -0.54 -15.66 10.51
C ALA A 129 0.82 -15.94 9.85
N GLY A 130 1.83 -15.14 10.19
CA GLY A 130 3.18 -15.20 9.62
C GLY A 130 3.38 -14.30 8.38
N SER A 131 2.35 -13.56 7.97
CA SER A 131 2.48 -12.54 6.92
C SER A 131 3.37 -11.38 7.39
N HIS A 132 4.09 -10.75 6.46
CA HIS A 132 4.89 -9.55 6.73
C HIS A 132 4.80 -8.51 5.61
N ILE A 133 4.85 -7.23 6.00
CA ILE A 133 4.90 -6.08 5.09
C ILE A 133 6.04 -5.18 5.53
N GLY A 134 7.01 -4.93 4.66
CA GLY A 134 8.13 -4.03 4.88
C GLY A 134 8.09 -2.85 3.91
N VAL A 135 8.19 -1.64 4.44
CA VAL A 135 8.31 -0.40 3.67
C VAL A 135 9.60 0.29 4.09
N TYR A 136 10.48 0.52 3.12
CA TYR A 136 11.70 1.28 3.31
C TYR A 136 11.72 2.50 2.41
N GLN A 137 11.76 3.68 3.03
CA GLN A 137 11.87 4.98 2.39
C GLN A 137 13.18 5.64 2.79
N PRO A 138 14.18 5.75 1.90
CA PRO A 138 15.37 6.53 2.18
C PRO A 138 15.05 8.03 2.24
N TRP A 139 15.74 8.75 3.12
CA TRP A 139 15.77 10.22 3.21
C TRP A 139 17.14 10.80 2.85
N THR A 140 18.03 9.93 2.36
CA THR A 140 19.35 10.27 1.85
C THR A 140 19.36 9.99 0.35
N VAL A 141 20.08 10.83 -0.39
CA VAL A 141 20.22 10.73 -1.85
C VAL A 141 21.64 10.27 -2.17
N ASN A 142 21.76 9.15 -2.88
CA ASN A 142 23.04 8.63 -3.37
C ASN A 142 23.40 9.25 -4.74
N ASP A 143 24.52 8.85 -5.34
CA ASP A 143 24.99 9.41 -6.62
C ASP A 143 24.04 9.17 -7.82
N TYR A 144 23.16 8.18 -7.72
CA TYR A 144 22.18 7.79 -8.73
C TYR A 144 20.75 8.24 -8.39
N GLY A 145 20.49 8.64 -7.14
CA GLY A 145 19.16 9.03 -6.66
C GLY A 145 18.78 8.32 -5.37
N TYR A 146 17.54 7.88 -5.27
CA TYR A 146 17.07 7.06 -4.15
C TYR A 146 16.01 6.07 -4.62
N THR A 147 15.90 4.94 -3.93
CA THR A 147 14.93 3.89 -4.26
C THR A 147 14.09 3.58 -3.04
N THR A 148 12.78 3.76 -3.17
CA THR A 148 11.81 3.33 -2.18
C THR A 148 11.41 1.89 -2.47
N SER A 149 11.40 1.04 -1.45
CA SER A 149 11.04 -0.38 -1.61
C SER A 149 9.91 -0.78 -0.69
N VAL A 150 8.93 -1.47 -1.24
CA VAL A 150 7.86 -2.13 -0.49
C VAL A 150 7.96 -3.63 -0.78
N VAL A 151 8.28 -4.42 0.23
CA VAL A 151 8.42 -5.88 0.12
C VAL A 151 7.43 -6.53 1.07
N THR A 152 6.63 -7.41 0.53
CA THR A 152 5.47 -7.98 1.20
C THR A 152 5.42 -9.47 0.93
N LYS A 153 5.16 -10.26 1.97
CA LYS A 153 4.89 -11.70 1.87
C LYS A 153 3.65 -11.99 2.67
N LEU A 154 2.58 -12.32 1.97
CA LEU A 154 1.30 -12.64 2.57
C LEU A 154 1.04 -14.13 2.45
N LEU A 155 0.58 -14.73 3.52
CA LEU A 155 0.22 -16.15 3.59
C LEU A 155 -1.31 -16.26 3.65
N ASN A 156 -1.86 -17.34 3.09
CA ASN A 156 -3.30 -17.65 3.12
C ASN A 156 -4.17 -16.42 2.79
N VAL A 157 -3.93 -15.85 1.61
CA VAL A 157 -4.59 -14.63 1.17
C VAL A 157 -5.97 -14.96 0.63
N ASP A 158 -6.99 -14.31 1.17
CA ASP A 158 -8.35 -14.33 0.65
C ASP A 158 -8.81 -12.89 0.43
N ALA A 159 -9.06 -12.54 -0.82
CA ALA A 159 -9.49 -11.21 -1.22
C ALA A 159 -10.94 -11.26 -1.73
N SER A 160 -11.73 -10.30 -1.25
CA SER A 160 -13.11 -10.09 -1.64
C SER A 160 -13.44 -8.61 -1.85
N THR A 161 -14.49 -8.34 -2.62
CA THR A 161 -14.99 -6.99 -2.90
C THR A 161 -16.35 -6.77 -2.23
N SER A 162 -16.69 -5.50 -2.02
CA SER A 162 -18.00 -5.07 -1.54
C SER A 162 -19.10 -5.10 -2.63
N MET A 163 -18.82 -5.68 -3.80
CA MET A 163 -19.82 -5.83 -4.87
C MET A 163 -20.80 -6.96 -4.54
N SER A 164 -21.89 -7.08 -5.31
CA SER A 164 -22.80 -8.23 -5.16
C SER A 164 -22.09 -9.57 -5.45
N PHE A 165 -20.98 -9.56 -6.20
CA PHE A 165 -20.05 -10.67 -6.33
C PHE A 165 -18.89 -10.43 -5.38
N ARG A 166 -18.76 -11.27 -4.37
CA ARG A 166 -17.80 -11.06 -3.31
C ARG A 166 -16.40 -11.52 -3.70
N ASN A 167 -16.25 -12.72 -4.25
CA ASN A 167 -14.94 -13.35 -4.39
C ASN A 167 -14.08 -12.62 -5.43
N LEU A 168 -12.84 -12.30 -5.09
CA LEU A 168 -11.89 -11.72 -6.03
C LEU A 168 -10.78 -12.72 -6.33
N PHE A 169 -10.07 -13.18 -5.29
CA PHE A 169 -8.84 -13.93 -5.46
C PHE A 169 -8.47 -14.66 -4.16
N GLU A 170 -8.03 -15.90 -4.29
CA GLU A 170 -7.53 -16.73 -3.17
C GLU A 170 -6.13 -17.24 -3.53
N ALA A 171 -5.19 -17.24 -2.58
CA ALA A 171 -3.84 -17.81 -2.77
C ALA A 171 -3.20 -18.32 -1.47
N ASP A 172 -2.42 -19.39 -1.55
CA ASP A 172 -1.65 -19.90 -0.39
C ASP A 172 -0.53 -18.93 0.01
N THR A 173 0.20 -18.39 -0.96
CA THR A 173 1.26 -17.40 -0.71
C THR A 173 1.31 -16.36 -1.82
N LEU A 174 1.46 -15.09 -1.43
CA LEU A 174 1.61 -13.93 -2.30
C LEU A 174 2.85 -13.13 -1.88
N ASP A 175 3.91 -13.24 -2.67
CA ASP A 175 5.14 -12.47 -2.54
C ASP A 175 5.07 -11.28 -3.51
N LEU A 176 5.19 -10.06 -2.99
CA LEU A 176 5.15 -8.81 -3.74
C LEU A 176 6.38 -7.97 -3.41
N ALA A 177 7.10 -7.49 -4.43
CA ALA A 177 8.16 -6.53 -4.27
C ALA A 177 7.99 -5.37 -5.25
N PHE A 178 7.85 -4.16 -4.70
CA PHE A 178 7.80 -2.92 -5.45
C PHE A 178 9.07 -2.13 -5.18
N HIS A 179 9.77 -1.73 -6.24
CA HIS A 179 10.93 -0.84 -6.15
C HIS A 179 10.68 0.39 -7.02
N MET A 180 10.61 1.57 -6.42
CA MET A 180 10.42 2.85 -7.11
C MET A 180 11.72 3.62 -7.04
N SER A 181 12.43 3.72 -8.17
CA SER A 181 13.71 4.42 -8.25
C SER A 181 13.52 5.83 -8.82
N PHE A 182 13.94 6.82 -8.03
CA PHE A 182 13.86 8.23 -8.36
C PHE A 182 15.27 8.76 -8.66
N PRO A 183 15.53 9.21 -9.89
CA PRO A 183 16.83 9.76 -10.27
C PRO A 183 17.06 11.14 -9.63
N ARG A 184 18.32 11.58 -9.60
CA ARG A 184 18.69 12.90 -9.06
C ARG A 184 18.19 14.06 -9.90
N VAL A 185 18.22 13.89 -11.22
CA VAL A 185 17.78 14.92 -12.16
C VAL A 185 16.27 14.86 -12.25
N TRP A 186 15.61 15.98 -11.99
CA TRP A 186 14.15 16.07 -11.86
C TRP A 186 13.36 15.57 -13.08
N ASN A 187 13.90 15.69 -14.29
CA ASN A 187 13.23 15.30 -15.54
C ASN A 187 13.71 13.96 -16.11
N GLN A 188 14.58 13.26 -15.39
CA GLN A 188 15.07 11.96 -15.83
C GLN A 188 14.00 10.88 -15.58
N THR A 189 13.99 9.86 -16.45
CA THR A 189 13.07 8.74 -16.36
C THR A 189 13.19 8.01 -15.03
N GLN A 190 12.05 7.82 -14.37
CA GLN A 190 11.94 7.00 -13.18
C GLN A 190 11.79 5.52 -13.57
N HIS A 191 12.40 4.62 -12.82
CA HIS A 191 12.32 3.18 -13.08
C HIS A 191 11.63 2.49 -11.92
N TRP A 192 10.46 1.93 -12.20
CA TRP A 192 9.63 1.27 -11.19
C TRP A 192 9.51 -0.20 -11.55
N SER A 193 9.84 -1.09 -10.62
CA SER A 193 9.67 -2.53 -10.79
C SER A 193 8.62 -3.07 -9.83
N CYS A 194 7.86 -4.04 -10.31
CA CYS A 194 6.86 -4.77 -9.55
C CYS A 194 7.05 -6.26 -9.85
N ASP A 195 7.57 -6.98 -8.86
CA ASP A 195 7.72 -8.42 -8.87
C ASP A 195 6.57 -9.04 -8.07
N VAL A 196 5.80 -9.90 -8.73
CA VAL A 196 4.64 -10.59 -8.17
C VAL A 196 4.87 -12.09 -8.33
N ASN A 197 4.98 -12.81 -7.22
CA ASN A 197 5.07 -14.27 -7.21
C ASN A 197 3.96 -14.86 -6.35
N VAL A 198 3.13 -15.71 -6.95
CA VAL A 198 1.93 -16.26 -6.33
C VAL A 198 1.92 -17.78 -6.45
N HIS A 199 1.56 -18.47 -5.36
CA HIS A 199 1.43 -19.93 -5.36
C HIS A 199 0.00 -20.37 -5.02
N LYS A 200 -0.48 -21.38 -5.76
CA LYS A 200 -1.82 -21.99 -5.67
C LYS A 200 -2.91 -20.94 -5.63
N VAL A 201 -3.06 -20.28 -6.76
CA VAL A 201 -3.94 -19.13 -6.90
C VAL A 201 -5.22 -19.53 -7.62
N THR A 202 -6.35 -19.13 -7.05
CA THR A 202 -7.66 -19.18 -7.68
C THR A 202 -8.18 -17.77 -7.88
N TRP A 203 -8.26 -17.33 -9.13
CA TRP A 203 -8.77 -16.00 -9.48
C TRP A 203 -10.20 -16.10 -9.99
N TYR A 204 -11.14 -15.42 -9.31
CA TYR A 204 -12.52 -15.25 -9.76
C TYR A 204 -12.67 -13.98 -10.59
N PHE A 205 -12.94 -14.16 -11.88
CA PHE A 205 -13.07 -13.04 -12.82
C PHE A 205 -14.52 -12.79 -13.23
N ILE A 206 -14.95 -11.54 -13.04
CA ILE A 206 -16.18 -10.98 -13.60
C ILE A 206 -15.85 -9.66 -14.29
N PHE A 207 -16.48 -9.40 -15.43
CA PHE A 207 -16.27 -8.18 -16.21
C PHE A 207 -16.46 -6.88 -15.39
N SER A 208 -17.39 -6.88 -14.44
CA SER A 208 -17.69 -5.74 -13.57
C SER A 208 -16.52 -5.32 -12.67
N HIS A 209 -15.57 -6.22 -12.35
CA HIS A 209 -14.37 -5.87 -11.59
C HIS A 209 -13.53 -4.78 -12.29
N LYS A 210 -13.54 -4.74 -13.63
CA LYS A 210 -12.82 -3.71 -14.40
C LYS A 210 -13.21 -2.30 -13.95
N TRP A 211 -14.51 -2.01 -13.93
CA TRP A 211 -15.02 -0.68 -13.57
C TRP A 211 -14.79 -0.38 -12.10
N TYR A 212 -14.94 -1.40 -11.24
CA TYR A 212 -14.71 -1.28 -9.81
C TYR A 212 -13.27 -0.85 -9.48
N PHE A 213 -12.27 -1.47 -10.09
CA PHE A 213 -10.87 -1.08 -9.88
C PHE A 213 -10.51 0.24 -10.56
N GLN A 214 -11.16 0.60 -11.67
CA GLN A 214 -11.00 1.94 -12.24
C GLN A 214 -11.49 3.03 -11.28
N GLU A 215 -12.63 2.83 -10.63
CA GLU A 215 -13.13 3.77 -9.62
C GLU A 215 -12.22 3.85 -8.39
N LEU A 216 -11.66 2.72 -7.93
CA LEU A 216 -10.67 2.71 -6.84
C LEU A 216 -9.45 3.56 -7.21
N LEU A 217 -8.90 3.37 -8.42
CA LEU A 217 -7.77 4.13 -8.90
C LEU A 217 -8.09 5.63 -9.03
N GLU A 218 -9.28 5.98 -9.52
CA GLU A 218 -9.72 7.39 -9.63
C GLU A 218 -9.85 8.10 -8.27
N ASP A 219 -10.22 7.37 -7.21
CA ASP A 219 -10.37 7.93 -5.86
C ASP A 219 -9.01 8.05 -5.14
N TRP A 220 -8.12 7.07 -5.35
CA TRP A 220 -6.79 7.03 -4.73
C TRP A 220 -5.73 7.79 -5.52
N SER A 221 -5.99 8.15 -6.78
CA SER A 221 -5.09 8.96 -7.60
C SER A 221 -5.59 10.40 -7.70
N VAL A 222 -4.64 11.33 -7.78
CA VAL A 222 -4.96 12.73 -8.05
C VAL A 222 -5.35 12.85 -9.53
N ASN A 223 -6.54 13.38 -9.80
CA ASN A 223 -6.99 13.70 -11.16
C ASN A 223 -6.28 14.95 -11.73
N TYR A 224 -4.94 14.92 -11.78
CA TYR A 224 -4.13 15.97 -12.37
C TYR A 224 -3.71 15.57 -13.78
N ARG A 225 -4.01 16.42 -14.77
CA ARG A 225 -3.44 16.27 -16.11
C ARG A 225 -2.04 16.88 -16.10
N PRO A 226 -0.97 16.10 -16.26
CA PRO A 226 0.38 16.64 -16.24
C PRO A 226 0.58 17.64 -17.38
N ASP A 227 1.03 18.84 -17.04
CA ASP A 227 1.54 19.80 -18.02
C ASP A 227 2.82 19.24 -18.65
N LEU A 228 2.97 19.39 -19.97
CA LEU A 228 4.12 18.89 -20.75
C LEU A 228 5.47 19.35 -20.16
N LEU A 229 5.52 20.53 -19.56
CA LEU A 229 6.71 21.09 -18.92
C LEU A 229 7.08 20.41 -17.59
N THR A 230 6.12 19.78 -16.94
CA THR A 230 6.27 19.09 -15.64
C THR A 230 6.26 17.57 -15.76
N PHE A 231 6.14 17.06 -16.99
CA PHE A 231 6.05 15.64 -17.24
C PHE A 231 7.39 14.95 -16.94
N VAL A 232 7.38 14.05 -15.96
CA VAL A 232 8.50 13.16 -15.67
C VAL A 232 8.12 11.76 -16.14
N PRO A 233 8.83 11.17 -17.12
CA PRO A 233 8.52 9.84 -17.60
C PRO A 233 8.82 8.80 -16.53
N TYR A 234 8.02 7.74 -16.49
CA TYR A 234 8.25 6.58 -15.64
C TYR A 234 8.13 5.30 -16.49
N GLU A 235 9.06 4.38 -16.28
CA GLU A 235 9.10 3.06 -16.90
C GLU A 235 8.72 2.01 -15.87
N TRP A 236 7.71 1.20 -16.19
CA TRP A 236 7.30 0.08 -15.37
C TRP A 236 7.85 -1.24 -15.90
N GLN A 237 8.50 -1.99 -15.03
CA GLN A 237 8.87 -3.39 -15.27
C GLN A 237 8.00 -4.28 -14.38
N PHE A 238 7.13 -5.06 -14.99
CA PHE A 238 6.32 -6.05 -14.30
C PHE A 238 6.88 -7.45 -14.52
N ASN A 239 7.07 -8.19 -13.44
CA ASN A 239 7.44 -9.58 -13.46
C ASN A 239 6.41 -10.36 -12.65
N ILE A 240 5.59 -11.15 -13.33
CA ILE A 240 4.46 -11.86 -12.72
C ILE A 240 4.68 -13.36 -12.92
N VAL A 241 4.81 -14.09 -11.82
CA VAL A 241 4.99 -15.54 -11.77
C VAL A 241 3.83 -16.14 -10.99
N LEU A 242 3.08 -17.02 -11.65
CA LEU A 242 1.94 -17.72 -11.07
C LEU A 242 2.22 -19.22 -11.07
N HIS A 243 2.19 -19.83 -9.89
CA HIS A 243 2.34 -21.27 -9.70
C HIS A 243 0.99 -21.88 -9.34
N ASP A 244 0.64 -23.01 -9.96
CA ASP A 244 -0.62 -23.73 -9.75
C ASP A 244 -1.85 -22.79 -9.87
N PHE A 245 -1.97 -22.16 -11.04
CA PHE A 245 -2.97 -21.14 -11.31
C PHE A 245 -4.28 -21.70 -11.87
N GLU A 246 -5.38 -21.36 -11.20
CA GLU A 246 -6.75 -21.60 -11.64
C GLU A 246 -7.47 -20.26 -11.83
N MET A 247 -8.24 -20.14 -12.91
CA MET A 247 -9.05 -18.96 -13.21
C MET A 247 -10.49 -19.36 -13.49
N ILE A 248 -11.42 -18.79 -12.72
CA ILE A 248 -12.84 -19.09 -12.79
C ILE A 248 -13.55 -17.89 -13.43
N TRP A 249 -14.13 -18.12 -14.60
CA TRP A 249 -14.86 -17.11 -15.37
C TRP A 249 -16.36 -17.29 -15.16
N ILE A 250 -17.01 -16.26 -14.64
CA ILE A 250 -18.47 -16.31 -14.44
C ILE A 250 -19.15 -15.52 -15.56
N ALA A 251 -19.67 -16.25 -16.54
CA ALA A 251 -20.23 -15.68 -17.77
C ALA A 251 -21.72 -15.33 -17.70
N ASN A 252 -22.45 -15.77 -16.66
CA ASN A 252 -23.91 -15.60 -16.57
C ASN A 252 -24.30 -14.75 -15.35
N GLU A 253 -25.11 -13.71 -15.59
CA GLU A 253 -25.66 -12.83 -14.56
C GLU A 253 -26.54 -13.57 -13.52
N HIS A 254 -26.97 -14.79 -13.79
CA HIS A 254 -27.77 -15.60 -12.85
C HIS A 254 -26.93 -16.58 -12.00
N ASN A 255 -25.63 -16.73 -12.26
CA ASN A 255 -24.76 -17.69 -11.56
C ASN A 255 -24.05 -17.13 -10.32
N TRP A 256 -24.12 -15.81 -10.07
CA TRP A 256 -23.25 -15.12 -9.10
C TRP A 256 -23.97 -14.43 -7.95
N ILE A 257 -25.31 -14.45 -7.91
CA ILE A 257 -26.06 -13.91 -6.78
C ILE A 257 -26.04 -14.95 -5.66
N GLU A 258 -25.15 -14.78 -4.67
CA GLU A 258 -25.27 -15.52 -3.41
C GLU A 258 -26.51 -15.05 -2.64
N CYS A 259 -27.59 -15.84 -2.70
CA CYS A 259 -28.77 -15.70 -1.85
C CYS A 259 -28.46 -16.09 -0.40
N SER A 260 -27.54 -15.41 0.27
CA SER A 260 -27.24 -15.63 1.70
C SER A 260 -28.37 -15.18 2.64
N SER A 261 -29.47 -14.63 2.11
CA SER A 261 -30.68 -14.30 2.88
C SER A 261 -31.75 -15.40 2.94
N ASN A 262 -31.56 -16.56 2.30
CA ASN A 262 -32.54 -17.66 2.37
C ASN A 262 -31.89 -19.05 2.56
N PRO A 263 -31.91 -19.64 3.78
CA PRO A 263 -31.30 -20.94 4.06
C PRO A 263 -31.96 -22.16 3.38
N ARG A 264 -32.92 -21.96 2.48
CA ARG A 264 -33.73 -23.03 1.87
C ARG A 264 -33.37 -23.44 0.44
N GLN A 265 -32.42 -22.78 -0.22
CA GLN A 265 -31.97 -23.22 -1.55
C GLN A 265 -30.51 -23.69 -1.51
N LYS A 266 -30.31 -24.91 -1.03
CA LYS A 266 -29.16 -25.70 -1.43
C LYS A 266 -29.39 -26.24 -2.85
N THR A 267 -28.32 -26.22 -3.63
CA THR A 267 -28.05 -27.06 -4.83
C THR A 267 -28.44 -26.46 -6.19
N TYR A 268 -27.46 -25.87 -6.86
CA TYR A 268 -27.08 -26.31 -8.21
C TYR A 268 -25.60 -26.00 -8.42
N ARG A 269 -24.76 -27.03 -8.55
CA ARG A 269 -23.40 -26.89 -9.11
C ARG A 269 -23.54 -27.03 -10.62
N PRO A 270 -23.35 -25.98 -11.44
CA PRO A 270 -23.19 -26.18 -12.86
C PRO A 270 -21.81 -26.83 -13.08
N THR A 271 -21.80 -27.95 -13.77
CA THR A 271 -20.59 -28.55 -14.34
C THR A 271 -19.85 -27.50 -15.16
N LEU A 272 -18.65 -27.13 -14.71
CA LEU A 272 -17.68 -26.36 -15.49
C LEU A 272 -17.19 -27.25 -16.62
N ASP A 273 -17.61 -26.95 -17.85
CA ASP A 273 -16.91 -27.43 -19.04
C ASP A 273 -15.50 -26.83 -19.01
N LYS A 274 -14.52 -27.71 -18.81
CA LYS A 274 -13.10 -27.39 -18.97
C LYS A 274 -12.87 -27.02 -20.44
N MET A 275 -12.70 -25.74 -20.73
CA MET A 275 -12.01 -25.33 -21.94
C MET A 275 -10.51 -25.26 -21.64
N VAL A 276 -9.79 -26.18 -22.29
CA VAL A 276 -8.33 -26.30 -22.37
C VAL A 276 -7.73 -25.07 -23.05
#